data_AF-A0A0D0LJR0-F1
#
_entry.id   AF-A0A0D0LJR0-F1
#
_cell.length_a   1.000
_cell.length_b   1.000
_cell.length_c   1.000
_cell.angle_alpha   90.00
_cell.angle_beta   90.00
_cell.angle_gamma   90.00
#
_symmetry.space_group_name_H-M   'P 1'
#
loop_
_entity.id
_entity.type
_entity.pdbx_description
1 polymer ?
#
loop_
_entity_poly.entity_id
_entity_poly.type
_entity_poly.pdbx_seq_one_letter_code
_entity_poly.pdbx_strand_id
1 'polypeptide(L)'
;MYLGAPVATPLDPRHRLVTTKYNPARTWTPENAVGIGGAYLCIYGMEGPGGYQFVGRTTQVWNHRHPLTAKGFEEGTPWLLRFFDRISWYPVSTEELGDMRADLAAGRGAGVEITDGTFSLADHDEFLAANDSSIAEFRKKQAEAFGIERDAWSAAGEFALTTAQEA
;
A
#
# COMPACT_ATOMS: atom_id res chain seq x y z
N MET A 1 -12.73 -0.27 2.81
CA MET A 1 -11.73 0.74 2.42
C MET A 1 -12.43 1.75 1.54
N TYR A 2 -12.17 3.03 1.75
CA TYR A 2 -12.98 4.12 1.20
C TYR A 2 -12.22 4.89 0.11
N LEU A 3 -12.96 5.55 -0.79
CA LEU A 3 -12.47 6.55 -1.73
C LEU A 3 -11.20 6.15 -2.51
N GLY A 4 -11.32 5.13 -3.37
CA GLY A 4 -10.26 4.76 -4.32
C GLY A 4 -9.01 4.13 -3.69
N ALA A 5 -9.03 3.82 -2.40
CA ALA A 5 -7.90 3.22 -1.72
C ALA A 5 -7.53 1.84 -2.32
N PRO A 6 -6.31 1.66 -2.88
CA PRO A 6 -5.95 0.44 -3.56
C PRO A 6 -5.61 -0.67 -2.58
N VAL A 7 -5.74 -1.92 -3.03
CA VAL A 7 -5.06 -3.07 -2.43
C VAL A 7 -4.09 -3.57 -3.49
N ALA A 8 -2.83 -3.16 -3.38
CA ALA A 8 -1.78 -3.47 -4.35
C ALA A 8 -0.79 -4.48 -3.77
N THR A 9 -0.08 -5.20 -4.62
CA THR A 9 1.05 -6.04 -4.21
C THR A 9 2.20 -5.91 -5.20
N PRO A 10 3.47 -5.94 -4.75
CA PRO A 10 4.59 -5.95 -5.67
C PRO A 10 4.55 -7.11 -6.67
N LEU A 11 4.81 -6.78 -7.94
CA LEU A 11 4.92 -7.76 -9.04
C LEU A 11 6.10 -8.71 -8.84
N ASP A 12 7.23 -8.19 -8.33
CA ASP A 12 8.36 -8.99 -7.91
C ASP A 12 8.09 -9.57 -6.50
N PRO A 13 8.00 -10.91 -6.34
CA PRO A 13 7.78 -11.52 -5.03
C PRO A 13 8.85 -11.17 -3.99
N ARG A 14 10.06 -10.78 -4.41
CA ARG A 14 11.16 -10.39 -3.53
C ARG A 14 10.95 -9.03 -2.87
N HIS A 15 9.99 -8.23 -3.35
CA HIS A 15 9.66 -6.92 -2.77
C HIS A 15 8.48 -6.97 -1.80
N ARG A 16 7.91 -8.16 -1.57
CA ARG A 16 6.76 -8.34 -0.67
C ARG A 16 7.23 -8.35 0.78
N LEU A 17 7.34 -7.18 1.39
CA LEU A 17 7.50 -7.08 2.86
C LEU A 17 6.22 -7.59 3.52
N VAL A 18 6.34 -8.63 4.35
CA VAL A 18 5.21 -9.25 5.06
C VAL A 18 5.23 -8.78 6.49
N THR A 19 4.18 -8.07 6.89
CA THR A 19 3.99 -7.59 8.28
C THR A 19 2.56 -7.78 8.73
N THR A 20 2.32 -7.88 10.03
CA THR A 20 0.96 -7.93 10.58
C THR A 20 0.25 -6.60 10.44
N LYS A 21 -1.08 -6.65 10.49
CA LYS A 21 -1.92 -5.46 10.73
C LYS A 21 -1.96 -5.20 12.24
N TYR A 22 -2.20 -3.95 12.61
CA TYR A 22 -2.45 -3.54 13.99
C TYR A 22 -3.58 -4.35 14.61
N ASN A 23 -3.42 -4.69 15.89
CA ASN A 23 -4.44 -5.32 16.73
C ASN A 23 -4.49 -4.62 18.10
N PRO A 24 -5.54 -3.81 18.40
CA PRO A 24 -6.64 -3.44 17.52
C PRO A 24 -6.19 -2.46 16.42
N ALA A 25 -6.99 -2.33 15.36
CA ALA A 25 -6.74 -1.34 14.32
C ALA A 25 -6.82 0.10 14.88
N ARG A 26 -6.09 1.05 14.26
CA ARG A 26 -6.19 2.46 14.63
C ARG A 26 -7.58 3.00 14.30
N THR A 27 -8.09 3.87 15.16
CA THR A 27 -9.34 4.61 14.93
C THR A 27 -9.18 5.79 13.97
N TRP A 28 -7.94 6.26 13.77
CA TRP A 28 -7.61 7.34 12.84
C TRP A 28 -6.31 7.07 12.07
N THR A 29 -6.31 7.44 10.80
CA THR A 29 -5.21 7.34 9.84
C THR A 29 -5.30 8.55 8.93
N PRO A 30 -4.20 9.28 8.70
CA PRO A 30 -4.23 10.49 7.90
C PRO A 30 -4.48 10.18 6.43
N GLU A 31 -5.12 11.13 5.74
CA GLU A 31 -5.36 11.08 4.31
C GLU A 31 -4.05 10.96 3.51
N ASN A 32 -4.07 10.05 2.55
CA ASN A 32 -3.00 9.57 1.68
C ASN A 32 -1.80 9.00 2.44
N ALA A 33 -1.99 8.52 3.67
CA ALA A 33 -1.01 7.62 4.29
C ALA A 33 -0.81 6.39 3.39
N VAL A 34 0.43 5.90 3.35
CA VAL A 34 0.78 4.65 2.67
C VAL A 34 1.07 3.61 3.75
N GLY A 35 0.46 2.44 3.63
CA GLY A 35 0.68 1.37 4.60
C GLY A 35 0.81 0.00 3.98
N ILE A 36 1.47 -0.90 4.73
CA ILE A 36 1.64 -2.31 4.38
C ILE A 36 0.95 -3.20 5.42
N GLY A 37 0.20 -4.21 4.98
CA GLY A 37 -0.52 -5.15 5.83
C GLY A 37 -0.62 -6.52 5.16
N GLY A 38 0.03 -7.52 5.75
CA GLY A 38 0.44 -8.72 5.02
C GLY A 38 1.48 -8.35 3.97
N ALA A 39 1.34 -8.90 2.75
CA ALA A 39 2.14 -8.56 1.58
C ALA A 39 1.53 -7.45 0.71
N TYR A 40 0.53 -6.74 1.24
CA TYR A 40 -0.28 -5.79 0.48
C TYR A 40 0.00 -4.36 0.90
N LEU A 41 -0.02 -3.46 -0.07
CA LEU A 41 0.08 -2.03 0.09
C LEU A 41 -1.31 -1.39 -0.05
N CYS A 42 -1.54 -0.34 0.72
CA CYS A 42 -2.72 0.51 0.68
C CYS A 42 -2.31 1.99 0.68
N ILE A 43 -3.08 2.82 -0.03
CA ILE A 43 -3.09 4.28 0.11
C ILE A 43 -4.44 4.71 0.66
N TYR A 44 -4.47 5.39 1.80
CA TYR A 44 -5.71 5.80 2.45
C TYR A 44 -6.30 7.05 1.79
N GLY A 45 -7.23 6.92 0.84
CA GLY A 45 -7.78 8.07 0.07
C GLY A 45 -8.58 9.10 0.88
N MET A 46 -8.89 8.81 2.14
CA MET A 46 -9.46 9.75 3.11
C MET A 46 -8.96 9.46 4.53
N GLU A 47 -9.16 10.41 5.43
CA GLU A 47 -8.99 10.16 6.85
C GLU A 47 -9.99 9.11 7.36
N GLY A 48 -9.54 8.19 8.21
CA GLY A 48 -10.41 7.16 8.77
C GLY A 48 -9.66 6.06 9.52
N PRO A 49 -10.35 5.02 10.00
CA PRO A 49 -9.71 3.91 10.70
C PRO A 49 -8.82 3.07 9.76
N GLY A 50 -7.78 2.45 10.32
CA GLY A 50 -6.80 1.72 9.51
C GLY A 50 -5.90 0.79 10.33
N GLY A 51 -5.62 -0.39 9.78
CA GLY A 51 -4.79 -1.40 10.44
C GLY A 51 -3.43 -1.66 9.79
N TYR A 52 -3.09 -1.04 8.66
CA TYR A 52 -1.82 -1.31 7.97
C TYR A 52 -0.67 -0.57 8.68
N GLN A 53 0.53 -1.14 8.68
CA GLN A 53 1.75 -0.48 9.18
C GLN A 53 2.10 0.71 8.31
N PHE A 54 2.38 1.88 8.90
CA PHE A 54 2.74 3.06 8.13
C PHE A 54 4.15 2.97 7.57
N VAL A 55 4.28 3.29 6.29
CA VAL A 55 5.58 3.32 5.60
C VAL A 55 5.85 4.66 4.92
N GLY A 56 4.85 5.54 4.83
CA GLY A 56 5.01 6.86 4.23
C GLY A 56 3.69 7.57 3.99
N ARG A 57 3.73 8.59 3.15
CA ARG A 57 2.58 9.39 2.74
C ARG A 57 2.76 9.83 1.29
N THR A 58 1.66 10.03 0.57
CA THR A 58 1.66 10.44 -0.83
C THR A 58 0.65 11.56 -1.09
N THR A 59 0.51 11.97 -2.35
CA THR A 59 -0.52 12.89 -2.85
C THR A 59 -1.89 12.21 -2.95
N GLN A 60 -2.90 12.98 -3.31
CA GLN A 60 -4.28 12.56 -3.37
C GLN A 60 -4.50 11.48 -4.44
N VAL A 61 -5.06 10.33 -4.03
CA VAL A 61 -5.57 9.28 -4.94
C VAL A 61 -7.08 9.40 -5.20
N TRP A 62 -7.71 10.37 -4.55
CA TRP A 62 -9.11 10.72 -4.71
C TRP A 62 -9.26 12.22 -4.94
N ASN A 63 -10.04 12.61 -5.94
CA ASN A 63 -10.35 13.99 -6.26
C ASN A 63 -11.50 14.50 -5.39
N HIS A 64 -11.15 15.12 -4.25
CA HIS A 64 -12.13 15.76 -3.35
C HIS A 64 -12.85 16.97 -3.96
N ARG A 65 -12.42 17.46 -5.12
CA ARG A 65 -13.08 18.56 -5.84
C ARG A 65 -14.08 18.10 -6.88
N HIS A 66 -14.21 16.79 -7.10
CA HIS A 66 -15.15 16.24 -8.06
C HIS A 66 -16.56 16.85 -7.85
N PRO A 67 -17.23 17.35 -8.92
CA PRO A 67 -16.96 17.11 -10.35
C PRO A 67 -15.98 18.08 -11.03
N LEU A 68 -15.31 18.97 -10.30
CA LEU A 68 -14.28 19.81 -10.92
C LEU A 68 -13.09 18.96 -11.37
N THR A 69 -12.53 19.29 -12.53
CA THR A 69 -11.35 18.63 -13.07
C THR A 69 -10.14 18.88 -12.18
N ALA A 70 -9.32 17.85 -12.02
CA ALA A 70 -8.04 17.91 -11.33
C ALA A 70 -7.03 17.13 -12.18
N LYS A 71 -5.82 17.65 -12.30
CA LYS A 71 -4.80 17.04 -13.15
C LYS A 71 -4.45 15.64 -12.64
N GLY A 72 -4.42 14.67 -13.56
CA GLY A 72 -4.19 13.25 -13.26
C GLY A 72 -5.48 12.42 -13.10
N PHE A 73 -6.63 13.05 -12.87
CA PHE A 73 -7.92 12.35 -12.78
C PHE A 73 -8.62 12.36 -14.13
N GLU A 74 -9.14 11.19 -14.55
CA GLU A 74 -9.96 11.08 -15.75
C GLU A 74 -11.28 11.86 -15.57
N GLU A 75 -11.70 12.55 -16.64
CA GLU A 75 -12.95 13.33 -16.63
C GLU A 75 -14.14 12.46 -16.25
N GLY A 76 -14.99 12.98 -15.36
CA GLY A 76 -16.15 12.25 -14.85
C GLY A 76 -15.85 11.21 -13.77
N THR A 77 -14.58 11.01 -13.38
CA THR A 77 -14.21 10.08 -12.30
C THR A 77 -13.52 10.77 -11.12
N PRO A 78 -13.78 10.35 -9.88
CA PRO A 78 -13.10 10.87 -8.70
C PRO A 78 -11.91 10.03 -8.22
N TRP A 79 -11.70 8.81 -8.74
CA TRP A 79 -10.56 7.95 -8.35
C TRP A 79 -9.41 8.08 -9.34
N LEU A 80 -8.18 8.06 -8.82
CA LEU A 80 -6.96 8.12 -9.63
C LEU A 80 -6.58 6.77 -10.24
N LEU A 81 -6.77 5.70 -9.46
CA LEU A 81 -6.29 4.36 -9.76
C LEU A 81 -7.42 3.46 -10.25
N ARG A 82 -7.14 2.64 -11.26
CA ARG A 82 -8.00 1.60 -11.81
C ARG A 82 -7.42 0.21 -11.46
N PHE A 83 -8.21 -0.84 -11.68
CA PHE A 83 -7.68 -2.20 -11.58
C PHE A 83 -6.56 -2.40 -12.61
N PHE A 84 -5.53 -3.14 -12.19
CA PHE A 84 -4.31 -3.43 -12.98
C PHE A 84 -3.35 -2.28 -13.22
N ASP A 85 -3.63 -1.08 -12.70
CA ASP A 85 -2.64 0.00 -12.67
C ASP A 85 -1.41 -0.41 -11.84
N ARG A 86 -0.25 0.10 -12.24
CA ARG A 86 1.02 -0.11 -11.55
C ARG A 86 1.45 1.17 -10.86
N ILE A 87 1.80 1.07 -9.59
CA ILE A 87 2.28 2.19 -8.78
C ILE A 87 3.80 2.10 -8.68
N SER A 88 4.48 3.18 -9.03
CA SER A 88 5.92 3.36 -8.79
C SER A 88 6.13 4.53 -7.83
N TRP A 89 7.15 4.43 -6.98
CA TRP A 89 7.45 5.44 -5.96
C TRP A 89 8.79 6.10 -6.28
N TYR A 90 8.87 7.40 -6.01
CA TYR A 90 10.12 8.15 -6.02
C TYR A 90 10.22 8.97 -4.72
N PRO A 91 11.43 9.16 -4.19
CA PRO A 91 11.61 9.91 -2.95
C PRO A 91 11.41 11.41 -3.18
N VAL A 92 10.77 12.06 -2.22
CA VAL A 92 10.64 13.52 -2.08
C VAL A 92 10.86 13.90 -0.63
N SER A 93 11.22 15.16 -0.37
CA SER A 93 11.27 15.70 0.99
C SER A 93 9.86 15.87 1.57
N THR A 94 9.78 16.06 2.89
CA THR A 94 8.50 16.33 3.57
C THR A 94 7.90 17.66 3.08
N GLU A 95 8.75 18.66 2.87
CA GLU A 95 8.38 19.99 2.37
C GLU A 95 7.87 19.90 0.93
N GLU A 96 8.61 19.22 0.05
CA GLU A 96 8.20 19.00 -1.35
C GLU A 96 6.85 18.26 -1.42
N LEU A 97 6.67 17.21 -0.61
CA LEU A 97 5.39 16.50 -0.53
C LEU A 97 4.27 17.41 -0.01
N GLY A 98 4.56 18.29 0.94
CA GLY A 98 3.63 19.28 1.45
C GLY A 98 3.13 20.22 0.35
N ASP A 99 4.05 20.77 -0.43
CA ASP A 99 3.75 21.67 -1.55
C ASP A 99 2.95 20.96 -2.64
N MET A 100 3.38 19.76 -3.05
CA MET A 100 2.65 18.94 -4.02
C MET A 100 1.21 18.67 -3.56
N ARG A 101 1.02 18.28 -2.29
CA ARG A 101 -0.32 18.01 -1.73
C ARG A 101 -1.19 19.26 -1.69
N ALA A 102 -0.62 20.42 -1.36
CA ALA A 102 -1.33 21.69 -1.33
C ALA A 102 -1.78 22.10 -2.73
N ASP A 103 -0.91 21.94 -3.72
CA ASP A 103 -1.24 22.24 -5.12
C ASP A 103 -2.33 21.31 -5.66
N LEU A 104 -2.22 20.00 -5.47
CA LEU A 104 -3.26 19.05 -5.90
C LEU A 104 -4.60 19.34 -5.21
N ALA A 105 -4.61 19.61 -3.91
CA ALA A 105 -5.83 19.98 -3.18
C ALA A 105 -6.46 21.27 -3.74
N ALA A 106 -5.63 22.21 -4.17
CA ALA A 106 -6.05 23.43 -4.83
C ALA A 106 -6.26 23.27 -6.36
N GLY A 107 -6.27 22.03 -6.88
CA GLY A 107 -6.48 21.69 -8.30
C GLY A 107 -5.44 22.30 -9.24
N ARG A 108 -4.26 22.59 -8.72
CA ARG A 108 -3.08 23.09 -9.44
C ARG A 108 -1.98 22.03 -9.41
N GLY A 109 -0.79 22.39 -9.89
CA GLY A 109 0.39 21.53 -9.88
C GLY A 109 0.43 20.54 -11.04
N ALA A 110 1.51 19.77 -11.11
CA ALA A 110 1.73 18.81 -12.19
C ALA A 110 0.87 17.54 -12.07
N GLY A 111 0.31 17.26 -10.90
CA GLY A 111 -0.31 15.97 -10.60
C GLY A 111 0.74 14.88 -10.43
N VAL A 112 0.30 13.62 -10.44
CA VAL A 112 1.19 12.47 -10.58
C VAL A 112 1.52 12.22 -12.05
N GLU A 113 2.69 11.63 -12.31
CA GLU A 113 3.02 11.14 -13.65
C GLU A 113 2.22 9.87 -13.95
N ILE A 114 1.49 9.89 -15.07
CA ILE A 114 0.70 8.75 -15.55
C ILE A 114 1.16 8.45 -16.96
N THR A 115 1.56 7.21 -17.21
CA THR A 115 1.97 6.72 -18.52
C THR A 115 1.12 5.51 -18.88
N ASP A 116 0.49 5.56 -20.05
CA ASP A 116 -0.23 4.42 -20.59
C ASP A 116 0.72 3.26 -20.85
N GLY A 117 0.27 2.04 -20.54
CA GLY A 117 1.07 0.85 -20.72
C GLY A 117 0.25 -0.42 -20.73
N THR A 118 0.93 -1.53 -20.98
CA THR A 118 0.32 -2.86 -20.98
C THR A 118 1.04 -3.75 -19.99
N PHE A 119 0.28 -4.61 -19.32
CA PHE A 119 0.81 -5.70 -18.51
C PHE A 119 0.51 -7.01 -19.23
N SER A 120 1.57 -7.75 -19.57
CA SER A 120 1.48 -9.09 -20.16
C SER A 120 1.71 -10.12 -19.07
N LEU A 121 0.75 -11.04 -18.91
CA LEU A 121 0.91 -12.15 -17.98
C LEU A 121 2.02 -13.10 -18.44
N ALA A 122 2.16 -13.32 -19.75
CA ALA A 122 3.22 -14.16 -20.30
C ALA A 122 4.61 -13.62 -19.96
N ASP A 123 4.83 -12.31 -20.14
CA ASP A 123 6.10 -11.66 -19.80
C ASP A 123 6.39 -11.73 -18.29
N HIS A 124 5.34 -11.64 -17.47
CA HIS A 124 5.47 -11.78 -16.02
C HIS A 124 5.82 -13.22 -15.60
N ASP A 125 5.21 -14.23 -16.24
CA ASP A 125 5.53 -15.63 -16.00
C ASP A 125 6.97 -15.96 -16.43
N GLU A 126 7.42 -15.42 -17.57
CA GLU A 126 8.82 -15.51 -18.00
C GLU A 126 9.77 -14.85 -17.00
N PHE A 127 9.43 -13.67 -16.50
CA PHE A 127 10.18 -12.99 -15.44
C PHE A 127 10.27 -13.85 -14.17
N LEU A 128 9.16 -14.47 -13.76
CA LEU A 128 9.12 -15.35 -12.58
C LEU A 128 10.02 -16.58 -12.78
N ALA A 129 9.92 -17.24 -13.94
CA ALA A 129 10.74 -18.40 -14.27
C ALA A 129 12.23 -18.05 -14.33
N ALA A 130 12.59 -16.91 -14.93
CA ALA A 130 13.97 -16.45 -15.02
C ALA A 130 14.59 -16.09 -13.65
N ASN A 131 13.76 -15.77 -12.65
CA ASN A 131 14.20 -15.37 -11.31
C ASN A 131 13.86 -16.40 -10.22
N ASP A 132 13.43 -17.61 -10.59
CA ASP A 132 12.85 -18.60 -9.66
C ASP A 132 13.75 -18.88 -8.45
N SER A 133 15.03 -19.15 -8.68
CA SER A 133 15.98 -19.44 -7.59
C SER A 133 16.15 -18.26 -6.63
N SER A 134 16.29 -17.03 -7.14
CA SER A 134 16.41 -15.83 -6.31
C SER A 134 15.12 -15.53 -5.52
N ILE A 135 13.97 -15.78 -6.14
CA ILE A 135 12.66 -15.65 -5.48
C ILE A 135 12.53 -16.70 -4.36
N ALA A 136 12.92 -17.95 -4.63
CA ALA A 136 12.88 -19.03 -3.65
C ALA A 136 13.80 -18.77 -2.45
N GLU A 137 15.02 -18.29 -2.69
CA GLU A 137 15.96 -17.89 -1.64
C GLU A 137 15.41 -16.77 -0.76
N PHE A 138 14.85 -15.72 -1.37
CA PHE A 138 14.22 -14.63 -0.63
C PHE A 138 13.04 -15.14 0.22
N ARG A 139 12.15 -15.95 -0.36
CA ARG A 139 10.99 -16.51 0.35
C ARG A 139 11.40 -17.40 1.52
N LYS A 140 12.45 -18.19 1.35
CA LYS A 140 13.01 -19.01 2.44
C LYS A 140 13.47 -18.12 3.59
N LYS A 141 14.30 -17.11 3.31
CA LYS A 141 14.77 -16.15 4.32
C LYS A 141 13.61 -15.41 5.01
N GLN A 142 12.61 -15.01 4.25
CA GLN A 142 11.41 -14.36 4.80
C GLN A 142 10.63 -15.29 5.72
N ALA A 143 10.42 -16.55 5.33
CA ALA A 143 9.69 -17.53 6.13
C ALA A 143 10.43 -17.84 7.45
N GLU A 144 11.76 -17.97 7.40
CA GLU A 144 12.59 -18.14 8.59
C GLU A 144 12.48 -16.94 9.53
N ALA A 145 12.63 -15.71 9.01
CA ALA A 145 12.49 -14.49 9.80
C ALA A 145 11.09 -14.34 10.42
N PHE A 146 10.03 -14.65 9.66
CA PHE A 146 8.66 -14.64 10.16
C PHE A 146 8.46 -15.67 11.29
N GLY A 147 9.02 -16.87 11.15
CA GLY A 147 8.99 -17.89 12.19
C GLY A 147 9.64 -17.43 13.49
N ILE A 148 10.83 -16.81 13.39
CA ILE A 148 11.54 -16.25 14.55
C ILE A 148 10.70 -15.19 15.26
N GLU A 149 10.13 -14.24 14.52
CA GLU A 149 9.32 -13.16 15.11
C GLU A 149 8.05 -13.71 15.78
N ARG A 150 7.35 -14.65 15.13
CA ARG A 150 6.17 -15.32 15.69
C ARG A 150 6.50 -16.05 16.99
N ASP A 151 7.62 -16.77 17.03
CA ASP A 151 8.03 -17.51 18.22
C ASP A 151 8.43 -16.54 19.36
N ALA A 152 9.06 -15.41 19.03
CA ALA A 152 9.34 -14.34 19.98
C ALA A 152 8.05 -13.74 20.58
N TRP A 153 7.03 -13.45 19.76
CA TRP A 153 5.73 -12.99 20.24
C TRP A 153 5.03 -14.03 21.13
N SER A 154 5.14 -15.32 20.78
CA SER A 154 4.63 -16.41 21.62
C SER A 154 5.30 -16.42 22.99
N ALA A 155 6.63 -16.32 23.02
CA ALA A 155 7.39 -16.31 24.27
C ALA A 155 7.11 -15.08 25.14
N ALA A 156 6.78 -13.94 24.52
CA ALA A 156 6.40 -12.71 25.21
C ALA A 156 4.92 -12.70 25.66
N GLY A 157 4.11 -13.70 25.28
CA GLY A 157 2.70 -13.78 25.66
C GLY A 157 1.75 -12.89 24.85
N GLU A 158 2.19 -12.42 23.68
CA GLU A 158 1.41 -11.52 22.80
C GLU A 158 0.22 -12.22 22.13
N PHE A 159 0.23 -13.56 22.07
CA PHE A 159 -0.94 -14.34 21.69
C PHE A 159 -1.83 -14.49 22.91
N ALA A 160 -3.03 -13.90 22.87
CA ALA A 160 -4.03 -14.10 23.89
C ALA A 160 -4.27 -15.61 24.08
N LEU A 161 -3.98 -16.12 25.28
CA LEU A 161 -4.64 -17.33 25.74
C LEU A 161 -6.12 -16.97 25.81
N THR A 162 -6.92 -17.44 24.85
CA THR A 162 -8.35 -17.56 25.08
C THR A 162 -8.51 -18.51 26.26
N THR A 163 -8.54 -17.98 27.47
CA THR A 163 -9.31 -18.59 28.53
C THR A 163 -10.74 -18.57 28.02
N ALA A 164 -11.17 -19.71 27.47
CA ALA A 164 -12.57 -20.04 27.44
C ALA A 164 -13.08 -19.87 28.88
N GLN A 165 -13.80 -18.78 29.13
CA GLN A 165 -14.68 -18.76 30.29
C GLN A 165 -15.86 -19.65 29.91
N GLU A 166 -15.78 -20.85 30.48
CA GLU A 166 -16.83 -21.85 30.60
C GLU A 166 -18.13 -21.21 31.11
N ALA A 167 -19.23 -21.64 30.49
CA ALA A 167 -20.64 -21.68 30.94
C ALA A 167 -21.19 -20.58 31.87
#